data_AF-A0A7S2K3N6-F1
#
_entry.id   AF-A0A7S2K3N6-F1
#
_cell.length_a   1.000
_cell.length_b   1.000
_cell.length_c   1.000
_cell.angle_alpha   90.00
_cell.angle_beta   90.00
_cell.angle_gamma   90.00
#
_symmetry.space_group_name_H-M   'P 1'
#
loop_
_entity.id
_entity.type
_entity.pdbx_description
1 polymer ?
#
loop_
_entity_poly.entity_id
_entity_poly.type
_entity_poly.pdbx_seq_one_letter_code
_entity_poly.pdbx_strand_id
1 'polypeptide(L)'
;SVLDVPWARVREVCGLDAYFFLRYIRVCKRIMAVSALWGILILWPTFYTGDGDMSGFYRLSMANVLQSHWRLWVPTVFIWLQTLYVVYLLDEELRHYVELRMDFLGRGDKDVDPQQRYSIIVEKIPIELRSDQALFDYFNKLIPGGKVHSASVVMNIGELERLVLRRLRVVRRLEKAQAFHRATGKWATHIVGEPRI
;
A
#
# COMPACT_ATOMS: atom_id res chain seq x y z
N SER A 1 5.43 -0.09 -25.74
CA SER A 1 6.16 -0.63 -24.57
C SER A 1 5.23 -0.61 -23.35
N VAL A 2 5.49 -1.37 -22.28
CA VAL A 2 4.64 -1.37 -21.05
C VAL A 2 4.52 0.04 -20.42
N LEU A 3 5.43 0.96 -20.75
CA LEU A 3 5.42 2.34 -20.26
C LEU A 3 4.51 3.30 -21.04
N ASP A 4 4.04 2.91 -22.24
CA ASP A 4 3.23 3.78 -23.11
C ASP A 4 1.73 3.64 -22.86
N VAL A 5 1.32 2.81 -21.89
CA VAL A 5 -0.10 2.59 -21.60
C VAL A 5 -0.72 3.88 -21.04
N PRO A 6 -1.82 4.37 -21.63
CA PRO A 6 -2.50 5.56 -21.13
C PRO A 6 -3.00 5.36 -19.68
N TRP A 7 -2.82 6.38 -18.84
CA TRP A 7 -3.27 6.39 -17.44
C TRP A 7 -4.76 6.08 -17.26
N ALA A 8 -5.58 6.53 -18.21
CA ALA A 8 -7.00 6.21 -18.24
C ALA A 8 -7.26 4.69 -18.31
N ARG A 9 -6.47 3.97 -19.12
CA ARG A 9 -6.61 2.53 -19.30
C ARG A 9 -6.12 1.74 -18.09
N VAL A 10 -5.02 2.18 -17.47
CA VAL A 10 -4.52 1.59 -16.22
C VAL A 10 -5.55 1.71 -15.11
N ARG A 11 -6.21 2.88 -15.00
CA ARG A 11 -7.26 3.12 -14.01
C ARG A 11 -8.48 2.21 -14.20
N GLU A 12 -8.90 1.98 -15.45
CA GLU A 12 -10.04 1.10 -15.75
C GLU A 12 -9.74 -0.37 -15.47
N VAL A 13 -8.54 -0.85 -15.80
CA VAL A 13 -8.22 -2.29 -15.74
C VAL A 13 -7.70 -2.71 -14.37
N CYS A 14 -6.87 -1.89 -13.72
CA CYS A 14 -6.21 -2.23 -12.46
C CYS A 14 -6.91 -1.62 -11.24
N GLY A 15 -7.92 -0.76 -11.44
CA GLY A 15 -8.60 -0.03 -10.38
C GLY A 15 -7.83 1.20 -9.90
N LEU A 16 -8.49 1.97 -9.03
CA LEU A 16 -7.98 3.25 -8.54
C LEU A 16 -6.74 3.10 -7.64
N ASP A 17 -6.70 2.08 -6.80
CA ASP A 17 -5.61 1.87 -5.84
C ASP A 17 -4.29 1.51 -6.53
N ALA A 18 -4.34 0.57 -7.50
CA ALA A 18 -3.17 0.20 -8.29
C ALA A 18 -2.64 1.37 -9.14
N TYR A 19 -3.55 2.21 -9.66
CA TYR A 19 -3.19 3.44 -10.36
C TYR A 19 -2.38 4.38 -9.45
N PHE A 20 -2.83 4.61 -8.22
CA PHE A 20 -2.12 5.47 -7.27
C PHE A 20 -0.77 4.88 -6.85
N PHE A 21 -0.68 3.57 -6.66
CA PHE A 21 0.59 2.90 -6.35
C PHE A 21 1.63 3.08 -7.46
N LEU A 22 1.23 2.89 -8.73
CA LEU A 22 2.12 3.10 -9.87
C LEU A 22 2.58 4.55 -10.02
N ARG A 23 1.66 5.50 -9.78
CA ARG A 23 1.98 6.93 -9.81
C ARG A 23 2.93 7.32 -8.68
N TYR A 24 2.71 6.80 -7.47
CA TYR A 24 3.62 6.95 -6.34
C TYR A 24 5.04 6.46 -6.67
N ILE A 25 5.19 5.25 -7.24
CA ILE A 25 6.50 4.73 -7.66
C ILE A 25 7.19 5.67 -8.65
N ARG A 26 6.45 6.24 -9.61
CA ARG A 26 6.99 7.20 -10.57
C ARG A 26 7.48 8.47 -9.89
N VAL A 27 6.70 9.01 -8.98
CA VAL A 27 7.05 10.20 -8.19
C VAL A 27 8.33 9.95 -7.40
N CYS A 28 8.43 8.80 -6.72
CA CYS A 28 9.64 8.38 -6.02
C CYS A 28 10.86 8.29 -6.96
N LYS A 29 10.70 7.69 -8.13
CA LYS A 29 11.78 7.61 -9.14
C LYS A 29 12.21 8.99 -9.63
N ARG A 30 11.26 9.91 -9.84
CA ARG A 30 11.53 11.29 -10.27
C ARG A 30 12.28 12.07 -9.18
N ILE A 31 11.84 11.96 -7.93
CA ILE A 31 12.52 12.59 -6.78
C ILE A 31 13.94 12.03 -6.65
N MET A 32 14.11 10.71 -6.71
CA MET A 32 15.42 10.07 -6.61
C MET A 32 16.35 10.48 -7.74
N ALA A 33 15.87 10.49 -8.99
CA ALA A 33 16.69 10.88 -10.14
C ALA A 33 17.12 12.35 -10.06
N VAL A 34 16.18 13.26 -9.75
CA VAL A 34 16.49 14.69 -9.66
C VAL A 34 17.42 14.98 -8.48
N SER A 35 17.14 14.42 -7.30
CA SER A 35 18.01 14.59 -6.12
C SER A 35 19.41 14.01 -6.33
N ALA A 36 19.53 12.85 -6.98
CA ALA A 36 20.83 12.27 -7.32
C ALA A 36 21.62 13.16 -8.29
N LEU A 37 20.96 13.71 -9.33
CA LEU A 37 21.60 14.61 -10.29
C LEU A 37 22.11 15.88 -9.61
N TRP A 38 21.27 16.54 -8.79
CA TRP A 38 21.69 17.74 -8.06
C TRP A 38 22.75 17.45 -6.99
N GLY A 39 22.66 16.31 -6.32
CA GLY A 39 23.66 15.87 -5.35
C GLY A 39 25.03 15.66 -6.01
N ILE A 40 25.07 14.98 -7.16
CA ILE A 40 26.31 14.79 -7.93
C ILE A 40 26.86 16.13 -8.44
N LEU A 41 25.97 17.05 -8.87
CA LEU A 41 26.39 18.33 -9.42
C LEU A 41 26.92 19.31 -8.36
N ILE A 42 26.30 19.35 -7.17
CA ILE A 42 26.59 20.36 -6.14
C ILE A 42 27.47 19.80 -5.01
N LEU A 43 27.10 18.65 -4.44
CA LEU A 43 27.77 18.11 -3.25
C LEU A 43 29.11 17.47 -3.60
N TRP A 44 29.19 16.75 -4.72
CA TRP A 44 30.39 16.02 -5.11
C TRP A 44 31.61 16.93 -5.34
N PRO A 45 31.51 18.03 -6.12
CA PRO A 45 32.62 18.98 -6.26
C PRO A 45 32.98 19.65 -4.93
N THR A 46 31.98 19.94 -4.10
CA THR A 46 32.17 20.58 -2.79
C THR A 46 32.94 19.68 -1.83
N PHE A 47 32.65 18.38 -1.82
CA PHE A 47 33.38 17.42 -0.99
C PHE A 47 34.75 17.07 -1.56
N TYR A 48 34.88 16.93 -2.88
CA TYR A 48 36.14 16.57 -3.53
C TYR A 48 37.25 17.63 -3.34
N THR A 49 36.86 18.91 -3.32
CA THR A 49 37.75 20.06 -3.10
C THR A 49 38.05 20.34 -1.63
N GLY A 50 37.53 19.51 -0.71
CA GLY A 50 37.82 19.58 0.73
C GLY A 50 39.27 19.26 1.08
N ASP A 51 39.83 20.00 2.04
CA ASP A 51 41.23 19.89 2.49
C ASP A 51 41.44 18.83 3.58
N GLY A 52 40.55 17.85 3.70
CA GLY A 52 40.57 16.82 4.75
C GLY A 52 41.53 15.64 4.51
N ASP A 53 42.30 15.67 3.42
CA ASP A 53 43.30 14.67 3.02
C ASP A 53 42.83 13.20 3.12
N MET A 54 41.53 12.96 2.87
CA MET A 54 40.95 11.63 2.91
C MET A 54 41.09 10.90 1.57
N SER A 55 41.34 9.59 1.61
CA SER A 55 41.46 8.74 0.42
C SER A 55 40.18 7.94 0.14
N GLY A 56 40.00 7.54 -1.13
CA GLY A 56 38.87 6.71 -1.56
C GLY A 56 37.50 7.40 -1.49
N PHE A 57 36.44 6.62 -1.20
CA PHE A 57 35.06 7.12 -1.14
C PHE A 57 34.83 8.16 -0.04
N TYR A 58 35.66 8.18 1.00
CA TYR A 58 35.56 9.17 2.07
C TYR A 58 35.82 10.60 1.58
N ARG A 59 36.60 10.77 0.50
CA ARG A 59 36.82 12.08 -0.16
C ARG A 59 35.54 12.70 -0.73
N LEU A 60 34.53 11.88 -1.02
CA LEU A 60 33.25 12.29 -1.60
C LEU A 60 32.17 12.48 -0.53
N SER A 61 32.54 12.42 0.74
CA SER A 61 31.65 12.56 1.88
C SER A 61 32.01 13.80 2.69
N MET A 62 31.09 14.21 3.58
CA MET A 62 31.31 15.34 4.49
C MET A 62 32.54 15.16 5.39
N ALA A 63 33.06 13.94 5.55
CA ALA A 63 34.27 13.66 6.31
C ALA A 63 35.52 14.35 5.75
N ASN A 64 35.56 14.69 4.45
CA ASN A 64 36.68 15.39 3.82
C ASN A 64 36.65 16.93 4.02
N VAL A 65 35.63 17.47 4.70
CA VAL A 65 35.48 18.92 4.91
C VAL A 65 35.87 19.28 6.35
N LEU A 66 36.84 20.21 6.50
CA LEU A 66 37.29 20.70 7.80
C LEU A 66 36.21 21.58 8.47
N GLN A 67 36.04 21.43 9.78
CA GLN A 67 34.88 21.97 10.52
C GLN A 67 34.74 23.51 10.56
N SER A 68 35.74 24.26 10.11
CA SER A 68 35.78 25.74 10.24
C SER A 68 35.46 26.51 8.95
N HIS A 69 35.00 25.84 7.90
CA HIS A 69 34.82 26.47 6.58
C HIS A 69 33.35 26.69 6.19
N TRP A 70 33.13 27.75 5.39
CA TRP A 70 31.85 28.09 4.76
C TRP A 70 31.22 26.92 3.98
N ARG A 71 32.03 25.95 3.56
CA ARG A 71 31.63 24.75 2.82
C ARG A 71 30.63 23.86 3.57
N LEU A 72 30.55 23.93 4.90
CA LEU A 72 29.53 23.22 5.69
C LEU A 72 28.10 23.76 5.48
N TRP A 73 27.97 25.01 5.04
CA TRP A 73 26.67 25.59 4.74
C TRP A 73 26.09 25.06 3.43
N VAL A 74 26.93 24.58 2.50
CA VAL A 74 26.48 24.03 1.21
C VAL A 74 25.53 22.84 1.37
N PRO A 75 25.87 21.75 2.10
CA PRO A 75 24.93 20.65 2.33
C PRO A 75 23.71 21.07 3.14
N THR A 76 23.85 22.07 4.01
CA THR A 76 22.74 22.62 4.81
C THR A 76 21.72 23.34 3.92
N VAL A 77 22.17 24.23 3.04
CA VAL A 77 21.28 24.90 2.07
C VAL A 77 20.70 23.90 1.08
N PHE A 78 21.51 22.92 0.64
CA PHE A 78 21.07 21.86 -0.25
C PHE A 78 19.90 21.05 0.35
N ILE A 79 19.96 20.63 1.62
CA ILE A 79 18.87 19.86 2.22
C ILE A 79 17.59 20.68 2.32
N TRP A 80 17.67 21.99 2.63
CA TRP A 80 16.50 22.87 2.63
C TRP A 80 15.87 23.00 1.23
N LEU A 81 16.68 23.21 0.19
CA LEU A 81 16.21 23.27 -1.19
C LEU A 81 15.60 21.94 -1.65
N GLN A 82 16.25 20.83 -1.34
CA GLN A 82 15.77 19.48 -1.65
C GLN A 82 14.45 19.18 -0.93
N THR A 83 14.33 19.56 0.34
CA THR A 83 13.09 19.39 1.11
C THR A 83 11.96 20.23 0.52
N LEU A 84 12.19 21.49 0.19
CA LEU A 84 11.19 22.35 -0.46
C LEU A 84 10.74 21.78 -1.82
N TYR A 85 11.68 21.27 -2.61
CA TYR A 85 11.37 20.60 -3.88
C TYR A 85 10.50 19.36 -3.70
N VAL A 86 10.81 18.52 -2.71
CA VAL A 86 10.01 17.32 -2.40
C VAL A 86 8.61 17.71 -1.93
N VAL A 87 8.50 18.69 -1.03
CA VAL A 87 7.20 19.18 -0.54
C VAL A 87 6.35 19.75 -1.68
N TYR A 88 6.94 20.54 -2.57
CA TYR A 88 6.24 21.07 -3.75
C TYR A 88 5.68 19.95 -4.63
N LEU A 89 6.51 18.95 -4.95
CA LEU A 89 6.10 17.85 -5.80
C LEU A 89 5.05 16.95 -5.13
N LEU A 90 5.14 16.78 -3.80
CA LEU A 90 4.12 16.08 -3.02
C LEU A 90 2.80 16.86 -2.99
N ASP A 91 2.80 18.19 -2.86
CA ASP A 91 1.57 18.99 -2.86
C ASP A 91 0.82 18.85 -4.20
N GLU A 92 1.54 18.93 -5.33
CA GLU A 92 0.99 18.72 -6.67
C GLU A 92 0.32 17.34 -6.79
N GLU A 93 1.01 16.29 -6.33
CA GLU A 93 0.51 14.92 -6.40
C GLU A 93 -0.64 14.63 -5.42
N LEU A 94 -0.62 15.25 -4.23
CA LEU A 94 -1.69 15.14 -3.25
C LEU A 94 -2.96 15.85 -3.70
N ARG A 95 -2.86 17.01 -4.35
CA ARG A 95 -4.02 17.68 -4.96
C ARG A 95 -4.68 16.80 -6.00
N HIS A 96 -3.89 16.25 -6.92
CA HIS A 96 -4.37 15.29 -7.92
C HIS A 96 -5.01 14.06 -7.27
N TYR A 97 -4.41 13.52 -6.20
CA TYR A 97 -4.97 12.40 -5.45
C TYR A 97 -6.34 12.72 -4.85
N VAL A 98 -6.46 13.87 -4.18
CA VAL A 98 -7.70 14.29 -3.52
C VAL A 98 -8.81 14.48 -4.54
N GLU A 99 -8.53 15.13 -5.67
CA GLU A 99 -9.51 15.33 -6.75
C GLU A 99 -10.04 13.99 -7.27
N LEU A 100 -9.14 13.04 -7.62
CA LEU A 100 -9.56 11.73 -8.10
C LEU A 100 -10.30 10.92 -7.03
N ARG A 101 -9.92 11.07 -5.76
CA ARG A 101 -10.58 10.36 -4.66
C ARG A 101 -11.98 10.88 -4.42
N MET A 102 -12.18 12.20 -4.50
CA MET A 102 -13.50 12.83 -4.43
C MET A 102 -14.37 12.43 -5.62
N ASP A 103 -13.82 12.45 -6.83
CA ASP A 103 -14.51 11.98 -8.04
C ASP A 103 -14.90 10.50 -7.94
N PHE A 104 -13.98 9.67 -7.44
CA PHE A 104 -14.25 8.26 -7.22
C PHE A 104 -15.34 8.06 -6.17
N LEU A 105 -15.35 8.80 -5.06
CA LEU A 105 -16.39 8.64 -4.04
C LEU A 105 -17.74 9.17 -4.52
N GLY A 106 -17.75 10.24 -5.33
CA GLY A 106 -18.96 10.87 -5.87
C GLY A 106 -19.63 10.04 -6.97
N ARG A 107 -18.88 9.55 -7.95
CA ARG A 107 -19.42 8.65 -9.00
C ARG A 107 -19.63 7.25 -8.43
N GLY A 108 -18.66 6.82 -7.62
CA GLY A 108 -18.51 5.50 -7.06
C GLY A 108 -18.38 4.40 -8.10
N ASP A 109 -17.98 3.24 -7.61
CA ASP A 109 -17.65 2.12 -8.46
C ASP A 109 -18.93 1.48 -9.03
N LYS A 110 -18.90 1.11 -10.31
CA LYS A 110 -20.02 0.44 -10.99
C LYS A 110 -20.08 -1.05 -10.62
N ASP A 111 -18.93 -1.62 -10.30
CA ASP A 111 -18.78 -3.04 -10.00
C ASP A 111 -19.09 -3.37 -8.53
N VAL A 112 -19.34 -2.35 -7.72
CA VAL A 112 -19.62 -2.48 -6.27
C VAL A 112 -21.07 -2.14 -5.99
N ASP A 113 -21.73 -3.00 -5.19
CA ASP A 113 -23.09 -2.78 -4.73
C ASP A 113 -23.21 -1.40 -4.03
N PRO A 114 -24.14 -0.51 -4.47
CA PRO A 114 -24.42 0.76 -3.81
C PRO A 114 -24.64 0.65 -2.30
N GLN A 115 -25.11 -0.51 -1.82
CA GLN A 115 -25.37 -0.78 -0.42
C GLN A 115 -24.11 -0.72 0.46
N GLN A 116 -22.92 -0.96 -0.09
CA GLN A 116 -21.67 -0.82 0.67
C GLN A 116 -21.44 0.61 1.18
N ARG A 117 -21.97 1.63 0.47
CA ARG A 117 -21.80 3.05 0.84
C ARG A 117 -22.69 3.45 2.03
N TYR A 118 -23.76 2.71 2.26
CA TYR A 118 -24.76 2.98 3.30
C TYR A 118 -24.68 1.99 4.48
N SER A 119 -23.76 1.04 4.42
CA SER A 119 -23.52 0.09 5.51
C SER A 119 -22.60 0.72 6.56
N ILE A 120 -23.01 0.67 7.82
CA ILE A 120 -22.20 1.12 8.96
C ILE A 120 -21.85 -0.07 9.85
N ILE A 121 -20.63 -0.06 10.40
CA ILE A 121 -20.20 -1.04 11.40
C ILE A 121 -20.45 -0.45 12.78
N VAL A 122 -21.13 -1.21 13.63
CA VAL A 122 -21.46 -0.82 15.00
C VAL A 122 -20.75 -1.75 15.96
N GLU A 123 -19.94 -1.19 16.84
CA GLU A 123 -19.17 -1.94 17.83
C GLU A 123 -19.81 -1.89 19.22
N LYS A 124 -19.39 -2.81 20.11
CA LYS A 124 -19.78 -2.86 21.52
C LYS A 124 -21.31 -2.93 21.77
N ILE A 125 -21.97 -3.80 21.01
CA ILE A 125 -23.41 -4.02 21.15
C ILE A 125 -23.71 -4.68 22.52
N PRO A 126 -24.64 -4.13 23.33
CA PRO A 126 -25.05 -4.71 24.61
C PRO A 126 -25.70 -6.08 24.40
N ILE A 127 -25.59 -6.99 25.38
CA ILE A 127 -26.02 -8.40 25.25
C ILE A 127 -27.48 -8.54 24.80
N GLU A 128 -28.35 -7.64 25.24
CA GLU A 128 -29.78 -7.60 24.93
C GLU A 128 -30.08 -7.32 23.45
N LEU A 129 -29.17 -6.64 22.75
CA LEU A 129 -29.32 -6.25 21.34
C LEU A 129 -28.47 -7.12 20.39
N ARG A 130 -27.84 -8.20 20.86
CA ARG A 130 -27.02 -9.12 20.04
C ARG A 130 -27.85 -10.15 19.25
N SER A 131 -29.02 -9.75 18.79
CA SER A 131 -29.88 -10.50 17.88
C SER A 131 -30.20 -9.63 16.68
N ASP A 132 -30.19 -10.20 15.48
CA ASP A 132 -30.45 -9.46 14.23
C ASP A 132 -31.79 -8.70 14.29
N GLN A 133 -32.84 -9.32 14.82
CA GLN A 133 -34.16 -8.70 14.98
C GLN A 133 -34.15 -7.58 16.01
N ALA A 134 -33.53 -7.80 17.18
CA ALA A 134 -33.48 -6.80 18.24
C ALA A 134 -32.67 -5.56 17.82
N LEU A 135 -31.57 -5.77 17.09
CA LEU A 135 -30.74 -4.70 16.56
C LEU A 135 -31.48 -3.90 15.47
N PHE A 136 -32.18 -4.59 14.58
CA PHE A 136 -33.01 -3.98 13.54
C PHE A 136 -34.13 -3.12 14.15
N ASP A 137 -34.86 -3.65 15.13
CA ASP A 137 -35.94 -2.95 15.82
C ASP A 137 -35.43 -1.73 16.60
N TYR A 138 -34.26 -1.85 17.23
CA TYR A 138 -33.61 -0.74 17.93
C TYR A 138 -33.29 0.41 16.96
N PHE A 139 -32.63 0.13 15.83
CA PHE A 139 -32.30 1.17 14.87
C PHE A 139 -33.52 1.75 14.15
N ASN A 140 -34.55 0.94 13.89
CA ASN A 140 -35.81 1.44 13.31
C ASN A 140 -36.55 2.39 14.26
N LYS A 141 -36.50 2.15 15.57
CA LYS A 141 -37.07 3.06 16.57
C LYS A 141 -36.25 4.36 16.70
N LEU A 142 -34.93 4.27 16.59
CA LEU A 142 -34.03 5.41 16.76
C LEU A 142 -34.02 6.34 15.54
N ILE A 143 -34.09 5.79 14.32
CA ILE A 143 -33.97 6.55 13.08
C ILE A 143 -35.37 6.94 12.58
N PRO A 144 -35.75 8.24 12.63
CA PRO A 144 -37.03 8.69 12.12
C PRO A 144 -37.13 8.41 10.62
N GLY A 145 -38.18 7.68 10.22
CA GLY A 145 -38.47 7.33 8.83
C GLY A 145 -38.25 5.87 8.44
N GLY A 146 -37.82 4.99 9.36
CA GLY A 146 -37.86 3.52 9.16
C GLY A 146 -37.05 3.02 7.95
N LYS A 147 -35.96 3.70 7.60
CA LYS A 147 -35.16 3.42 6.38
C LYS A 147 -34.06 2.39 6.58
N VAL A 148 -34.10 1.58 7.64
CA VAL A 148 -33.07 0.56 7.88
C VAL A 148 -33.31 -0.59 6.89
N HIS A 149 -32.32 -0.87 6.05
CA HIS A 149 -32.43 -1.96 5.08
C HIS A 149 -32.30 -3.34 5.75
N SER A 150 -31.26 -3.53 6.57
CA SER A 150 -30.97 -4.79 7.24
C SER A 150 -30.00 -4.56 8.40
N ALA A 151 -30.13 -5.36 9.45
CA ALA A 151 -29.15 -5.44 10.54
C ALA A 151 -28.69 -6.90 10.67
N SER A 152 -27.38 -7.10 10.77
CA SER A 152 -26.79 -8.43 10.92
C SER A 152 -25.69 -8.39 11.96
N VAL A 153 -25.81 -9.21 12.99
CA VAL A 153 -24.84 -9.33 14.06
C VAL A 153 -23.73 -10.28 13.62
N VAL A 154 -22.49 -9.79 13.66
CA VAL A 154 -21.32 -10.62 13.35
C VAL A 154 -21.13 -11.66 14.46
N MET A 155 -21.22 -12.93 14.08
CA MET A 155 -21.01 -14.06 14.99
C MET A 155 -19.52 -14.38 15.13
N ASN A 156 -19.09 -14.78 16.32
CA ASN A 156 -17.73 -15.32 16.51
C ASN A 156 -17.64 -16.71 15.85
N ILE A 157 -17.01 -16.76 14.68
CA ILE A 157 -16.87 -17.97 13.85
C ILE A 157 -15.44 -18.51 13.80
N GLY A 158 -14.60 -18.21 14.80
CA GLY A 158 -13.18 -18.54 14.77
C GLY A 158 -12.88 -20.05 14.60
N GLU A 159 -13.69 -20.93 15.18
CA GLU A 159 -13.54 -22.38 14.98
C GLU A 159 -13.91 -22.82 13.56
N LEU A 160 -15.02 -22.29 13.04
CA LEU A 160 -15.46 -22.56 11.68
C LEU A 160 -14.42 -22.11 10.66
N GLU A 161 -13.85 -20.92 10.85
CA GLU A 161 -12.78 -20.39 10.00
C GLU A 161 -11.56 -21.32 9.98
N ARG A 162 -11.14 -21.81 11.16
CA ARG A 162 -10.05 -22.81 11.25
C ARG A 162 -10.37 -24.09 10.49
N LEU A 163 -11.60 -24.60 10.58
CA LEU A 163 -12.05 -25.79 9.84
C LEU A 163 -12.05 -25.55 8.32
N VAL A 164 -12.50 -24.39 7.87
CA VAL A 164 -12.47 -23.98 6.45
C VAL A 164 -11.03 -23.90 5.94
N LEU A 165 -10.14 -23.25 6.69
CA LEU A 165 -8.72 -23.17 6.34
C LEU A 165 -8.06 -24.56 6.28
N ARG A 166 -8.40 -25.45 7.22
CA ARG A 166 -7.93 -26.85 7.20
C ARG A 166 -8.43 -27.57 5.96
N ARG A 167 -9.72 -27.44 5.60
CA ARG A 167 -10.29 -27.99 4.37
C ARG A 167 -9.53 -27.50 3.14
N LEU A 168 -9.34 -26.19 2.99
CA LEU A 168 -8.60 -25.61 1.86
C LEU A 168 -7.16 -26.11 1.76
N ARG A 169 -6.50 -26.32 2.91
CA ARG A 169 -5.15 -26.89 2.95
C ARG A 169 -5.12 -28.35 2.49
N VAL A 170 -6.10 -29.15 2.91
CA VAL A 170 -6.21 -30.56 2.50
C VAL A 170 -6.54 -30.66 1.01
N VAL A 171 -7.47 -29.84 0.51
CA VAL A 171 -7.83 -29.78 -0.93
C VAL A 171 -6.60 -29.44 -1.78
N ARG A 172 -5.84 -28.40 -1.44
CA ARG A 172 -4.61 -28.05 -2.16
C ARG A 172 -3.57 -29.18 -2.18
N ARG A 173 -3.46 -29.95 -1.08
CA ARG A 173 -2.58 -31.11 -1.04
C ARG A 173 -3.07 -32.23 -1.95
N LEU A 174 -4.38 -32.47 -1.96
CA LEU A 174 -5.01 -33.46 -2.85
C LEU A 174 -4.81 -33.07 -4.33
N GLU A 175 -5.06 -31.81 -4.68
CA GLU A 175 -4.85 -31.28 -6.04
C GLU A 175 -3.39 -31.42 -6.47
N LYS A 176 -2.44 -31.09 -5.60
CA LYS A 176 -1.01 -31.28 -5.86
C LYS A 176 -0.66 -32.75 -6.10
N ALA A 177 -1.19 -33.66 -5.29
CA ALA A 177 -0.95 -35.09 -5.43
C ALA A 177 -1.57 -35.64 -6.72
N GLN A 178 -2.77 -35.20 -7.09
CA GLN A 178 -3.43 -35.57 -8.34
C GLN A 178 -2.68 -35.03 -9.55
N ALA A 179 -2.21 -33.77 -9.51
CA ALA A 179 -1.40 -33.18 -10.58
C ALA A 179 -0.09 -33.95 -10.78
N PHE A 180 0.58 -34.33 -9.68
CA PHE A 180 1.78 -35.17 -9.72
C PHE A 180 1.48 -36.55 -10.33
N HIS A 181 0.40 -37.19 -9.90
CA HIS A 181 0.01 -38.50 -10.43
C HIS A 181 -0.28 -38.45 -11.94
N ARG A 182 -0.99 -37.42 -12.41
CA ARG A 182 -1.27 -37.22 -13.84
C ARG A 182 0.00 -36.98 -14.65
N ALA A 183 1.00 -36.30 -14.09
CA ALA A 183 2.25 -36.00 -14.78
C ALA A 183 3.22 -37.21 -14.84
N THR A 184 3.28 -38.02 -13.78
CA THR A 184 4.31 -39.07 -13.63
C THR A 184 3.74 -40.49 -13.76
N GLY A 185 2.41 -40.66 -13.73
CA GLY A 185 1.73 -41.97 -13.69
C GLY A 185 1.90 -42.74 -12.38
N LYS A 186 2.67 -42.19 -11.42
CA LYS A 186 2.95 -42.79 -10.10
C LYS A 186 2.20 -42.03 -9.01
N TRP A 187 1.73 -42.73 -7.98
CA TRP A 187 1.04 -42.09 -6.87
C TRP A 187 2.03 -41.30 -6.01
N ALA A 188 1.65 -40.10 -5.57
CA ALA A 188 2.44 -39.33 -4.63
C ALA A 188 2.48 -40.05 -3.28
N THR A 189 3.66 -40.46 -2.84
CA THR A 189 3.86 -41.07 -1.53
C THR A 189 4.05 -39.99 -0.47
N HIS A 190 3.52 -40.24 0.72
CA HIS A 190 3.69 -39.33 1.84
C HIS A 190 5.11 -39.48 2.40
N ILE A 191 5.99 -38.52 2.12
CA ILE A 191 7.34 -38.48 2.69
C ILE A 191 7.20 -38.13 4.18
N VAL A 192 7.42 -39.10 5.07
CA VAL A 192 7.45 -38.91 6.53
C VAL A 192 8.89 -38.61 6.91
N GLY A 193 9.15 -37.49 7.61
CA GLY A 193 10.43 -37.25 8.28
C GLY A 193 11.29 -36.09 7.77
N GLU A 194 10.86 -35.35 6.75
CA GLU A 194 11.62 -34.18 6.29
C GLU A 194 11.15 -32.92 7.03
N PRO A 195 12.02 -32.21 7.79
CA PRO A 195 11.65 -30.96 8.44
C PRO A 195 11.30 -29.93 7.38
N ARG A 196 10.13 -29.29 7.51
CA ARG A 196 9.74 -28.19 6.62
C ARG A 196 10.56 -26.95 7.00
N ILE A 197 11.45 -26.55 6.11
CA ILE A 197 12.11 -25.24 6.09
C ILE A 197 11.08 -24.18 5.67
#